data_AF-A0A5N6TUG4-F1
#
_entry.id   AF-A0A5N6TUG4-F1
#
_cell.length_a   1.000
_cell.length_b   1.000
_cell.length_c   1.000
_cell.angle_alpha   90.00
_cell.angle_beta   90.00
_cell.angle_gamma   90.00
#
_symmetry.space_group_name_H-M   'P 1'
#
loop_
_entity.id
_entity.type
_entity.pdbx_description
1 polymer ?
#
loop_
_entity_poly.entity_id
_entity_poly.type
_entity_poly.pdbx_seq_one_letter_code
_entity_poly.pdbx_strand_id
1 'polypeptide(L)'
;MTLHRPATEITPSVPTKGLCVVDLSAVACYTEARLAQLAQTKEYNSVTYGLVRDHIRAIKEDERFLCVAAVCNALEDAPPRRVTSIINGAPAKLKATYDDLWNTFQRLEDADDAVTCLRLLSLMVAARKPLRLNDLAAVAELTEVYVHNPEWLQELVWLCGSFLALRGDHVDFVHPSARKYLCQKVPSDNLTQTIAQRVSQVPQHGPVSYQR
;
A
#
# COMPACT_ATOMS: atom_id res chain seq x y z
N MET A 1 -50.54 -38.97 -14.22
CA MET A 1 -49.10 -38.91 -13.91
C MET A 1 -48.41 -38.01 -14.92
N THR A 2 -48.28 -36.71 -14.61
CA THR A 2 -47.32 -35.81 -15.25
C THR A 2 -47.07 -34.66 -14.27
N LEU A 3 -45.94 -34.72 -13.56
CA LEU A 3 -45.47 -33.68 -12.65
C LEU A 3 -44.86 -32.55 -13.49
N HIS A 4 -45.59 -31.44 -13.64
CA HIS A 4 -45.03 -30.21 -14.18
C HIS A 4 -44.50 -29.37 -13.00
N ARG A 5 -43.19 -29.41 -12.79
CA ARG A 5 -42.48 -28.52 -11.85
C ARG A 5 -42.13 -27.25 -12.61
N PRO A 6 -42.50 -26.03 -12.17
CA PRO A 6 -41.92 -24.82 -12.74
C PRO A 6 -40.50 -24.66 -12.19
N ALA A 7 -39.57 -24.34 -13.08
CA ALA A 7 -38.22 -23.93 -12.73
C ALA A 7 -38.30 -22.58 -12.01
N THR A 8 -37.78 -22.52 -10.79
CA THR A 8 -37.55 -21.28 -10.06
C THR A 8 -36.44 -20.53 -10.80
N GLU A 9 -36.76 -19.44 -11.48
CA GLU A 9 -35.79 -18.45 -11.94
C GLU A 9 -35.07 -17.88 -10.70
N ILE A 10 -33.82 -18.29 -10.49
CA ILE A 10 -32.92 -17.60 -9.59
C ILE A 10 -32.28 -16.50 -10.42
N THR A 11 -32.94 -15.35 -10.49
CA THR A 11 -32.30 -14.12 -10.95
C THR A 11 -31.18 -13.77 -9.96
N PRO A 12 -29.92 -13.58 -10.38
CA PRO A 12 -28.91 -13.04 -9.49
C PRO A 12 -29.30 -11.60 -9.15
N SER A 13 -29.75 -11.40 -7.91
CA SER A 13 -29.97 -10.09 -7.34
C SER A 13 -28.63 -9.36 -7.29
N VAL A 14 -28.43 -8.44 -8.23
CA VAL A 14 -27.40 -7.42 -8.10
C VAL A 14 -27.74 -6.61 -6.84
N PRO A 15 -26.85 -6.47 -5.85
CA PRO A 15 -27.13 -5.61 -4.73
C PRO A 15 -27.08 -4.15 -5.21
N THR A 16 -28.25 -3.61 -5.53
CA THR A 16 -28.49 -2.19 -5.67
C THR A 16 -28.30 -1.49 -4.33
N LYS A 17 -27.39 -0.50 -4.34
CA LYS A 17 -27.28 0.66 -3.44
C LYS A 17 -28.02 0.53 -2.10
N GLY A 18 -27.23 0.33 -1.03
CA GLY A 18 -27.65 0.62 0.33
C GLY A 18 -27.29 -0.47 1.32
N LEU A 19 -26.01 -0.58 1.72
CA LEU A 19 -25.65 -1.30 2.94
C LEU A 19 -24.31 -0.81 3.52
N CYS A 20 -24.26 0.44 3.96
CA CYS A 20 -23.24 0.90 4.91
C CYS A 20 -23.76 0.66 6.32
N VAL A 21 -23.76 -0.59 6.80
CA VAL A 21 -24.00 -0.91 8.23
C VAL A 21 -23.00 -1.93 8.77
N VAL A 22 -21.85 -2.05 8.11
CA VAL A 22 -20.69 -2.73 8.68
C VAL A 22 -19.52 -1.80 8.43
N ASP A 23 -18.86 -1.38 9.51
CA ASP A 23 -17.73 -0.44 9.52
C ASP A 23 -16.51 -1.14 8.91
N LEU A 24 -16.58 -1.41 7.60
CA LEU A 24 -15.54 -2.04 6.83
C LEU A 24 -14.52 -0.96 6.47
N SER A 25 -13.25 -1.21 6.78
CA SER A 25 -12.17 -0.33 6.35
C SER A 25 -12.22 -0.13 4.83
N ALA A 26 -11.69 1.00 4.34
CA ALA A 26 -11.61 1.27 2.90
C ALA A 26 -10.93 0.11 2.14
N VAL A 27 -9.96 -0.57 2.78
CA VAL A 27 -9.28 -1.76 2.26
C VAL A 27 -10.26 -2.93 2.10
N ALA A 28 -11.12 -3.18 3.08
CA ALA A 28 -12.11 -4.24 3.00
C ALA A 28 -13.16 -3.97 1.90
N CYS A 29 -13.65 -2.74 1.79
CA CYS A 29 -14.57 -2.37 0.70
C CYS A 29 -13.91 -2.51 -0.68
N TYR A 30 -12.67 -2.05 -0.83
CA TYR A 30 -11.88 -2.23 -2.05
C TYR A 30 -11.66 -3.71 -2.38
N THR A 31 -11.36 -4.53 -1.37
CA THR A 31 -11.14 -5.97 -1.52
C THR A 31 -12.37 -6.64 -2.11
N GLU A 32 -13.54 -6.44 -1.52
CA GLU A 32 -14.77 -7.07 -2.01
C GLU A 32 -15.16 -6.57 -3.41
N ALA A 33 -15.00 -5.26 -3.67
CA ALA A 33 -15.29 -4.69 -4.98
C ALA A 33 -14.40 -5.28 -6.09
N ARG A 34 -13.08 -5.36 -5.87
CA ARG A 34 -12.15 -5.94 -6.86
C ARG A 34 -12.37 -7.43 -7.06
N LEU A 35 -12.65 -8.18 -6.00
CA LEU A 35 -12.94 -9.61 -6.11
C LEU A 35 -14.23 -9.89 -6.87
N ALA A 36 -15.28 -9.11 -6.62
CA ALA A 36 -16.53 -9.22 -7.37
C ALA A 36 -16.32 -8.93 -8.86
N GLN A 37 -15.58 -7.87 -9.19
CA GLN A 37 -15.23 -7.53 -10.58
C GLN A 37 -14.45 -8.65 -11.27
N LEU A 38 -13.44 -9.21 -10.59
CA LEU A 38 -12.66 -10.33 -11.12
C LEU A 38 -13.54 -11.56 -11.38
N ALA A 39 -14.40 -11.91 -10.41
CA ALA A 39 -15.28 -13.06 -10.53
C ALA A 39 -16.25 -12.93 -11.71
N GLN A 40 -16.78 -11.72 -11.95
CA GLN A 40 -17.62 -11.43 -13.09
C GLN A 40 -16.84 -11.55 -14.41
N THR A 41 -15.65 -10.97 -14.48
CA THR A 41 -14.82 -10.96 -15.70
C THR A 41 -14.32 -12.35 -16.08
N LYS A 42 -14.04 -13.20 -15.08
CA LYS A 42 -13.50 -14.55 -15.26
C LYS A 42 -14.53 -15.66 -15.13
N GLU A 43 -15.80 -15.30 -14.95
CA GLU A 43 -16.93 -16.22 -14.75
C GLU A 43 -16.64 -17.27 -13.65
N TYR A 44 -16.07 -16.82 -12.53
CA TYR A 44 -15.74 -17.72 -11.43
C TYR A 44 -17.00 -18.27 -10.77
N ASN A 45 -17.02 -19.59 -10.60
CA ASN A 45 -18.03 -20.24 -9.77
C ASN A 45 -17.80 -19.90 -8.28
N SER A 46 -18.80 -20.23 -7.45
CA SER A 46 -18.77 -19.95 -6.00
C SER A 46 -17.56 -20.57 -5.28
N VAL A 47 -17.08 -21.73 -5.73
CA VAL A 47 -15.93 -22.43 -5.15
C VAL A 47 -14.64 -21.66 -5.43
N THR A 48 -14.39 -21.28 -6.69
CA THR A 48 -13.21 -20.49 -7.07
C THR A 48 -13.24 -19.11 -6.44
N TYR A 49 -14.40 -18.45 -6.43
CA TYR A 49 -14.56 -17.15 -5.76
C TYR A 49 -14.26 -17.24 -4.27
N GLY A 50 -14.85 -18.23 -3.58
CA GLY A 50 -14.61 -18.48 -2.16
C GLY A 50 -13.13 -18.70 -1.86
N LEU A 51 -12.46 -19.54 -2.65
CA LEU A 51 -11.03 -19.82 -2.50
C LEU A 51 -10.17 -18.54 -2.58
N VAL A 52 -10.38 -17.71 -3.61
CA VAL A 52 -9.60 -16.47 -3.80
C VAL A 52 -9.89 -15.49 -2.66
N ARG A 53 -11.17 -15.31 -2.31
CA ARG A 53 -11.60 -14.41 -1.24
C ARG A 53 -11.03 -14.81 0.11
N ASP A 54 -11.15 -16.07 0.47
CA ASP A 54 -10.73 -16.57 1.78
C ASP A 54 -9.20 -16.52 1.91
N HIS A 55 -8.46 -16.79 0.83
CA HIS A 55 -7.01 -16.60 0.77
C HIS A 55 -6.61 -15.15 1.05
N ILE A 56 -7.22 -14.19 0.35
CA ILE A 56 -6.92 -12.76 0.52
C ILE A 56 -7.31 -12.26 1.92
N ARG A 57 -8.44 -12.72 2.47
CA ARG A 57 -8.87 -12.35 3.82
C ARG A 57 -7.91 -12.85 4.90
N ALA A 58 -7.25 -13.99 4.68
CA ALA A 58 -6.22 -14.52 5.58
C ALA A 58 -4.92 -13.69 5.60
N ILE A 59 -4.69 -12.82 4.60
CA ILE A 59 -3.55 -11.90 4.58
C ILE A 59 -3.78 -10.78 5.59
N LYS A 60 -2.70 -10.33 6.24
CA LYS A 60 -2.72 -9.20 7.19
C LYS A 60 -3.25 -7.94 6.50
N GLU A 61 -4.06 -7.15 7.19
CA GLU A 61 -4.79 -6.01 6.60
C GLU A 61 -3.89 -5.00 5.88
N ASP A 62 -2.77 -4.66 6.52
CA ASP A 62 -1.74 -3.74 6.04
C ASP A 62 -0.95 -4.27 4.82
N GLU A 63 -1.02 -5.56 4.52
CA GLU A 63 -0.49 -6.19 3.29
C GLU A 63 -1.59 -6.50 2.26
N ARG A 64 -2.84 -6.53 2.70
CA ARG A 64 -3.98 -7.03 1.92
C ARG A 64 -4.26 -6.17 0.69
N PHE A 65 -4.30 -4.85 0.83
CA PHE A 65 -4.65 -3.97 -0.29
C PHE A 65 -3.75 -4.18 -1.52
N LEU A 66 -2.43 -4.19 -1.31
CA LEU A 66 -1.48 -4.35 -2.41
C LEU A 66 -1.47 -5.80 -2.94
N CYS A 67 -1.68 -6.78 -2.05
CA CYS A 67 -1.86 -8.16 -2.48
C CYS A 67 -3.12 -8.36 -3.33
N VAL A 68 -4.25 -7.72 -2.98
CA VAL A 68 -5.49 -7.75 -3.77
C VAL A 68 -5.23 -7.24 -5.19
N ALA A 69 -4.55 -6.10 -5.32
CA ALA A 69 -4.20 -5.55 -6.63
C ALA A 69 -3.33 -6.54 -7.44
N ALA A 70 -2.26 -7.06 -6.82
CA ALA A 70 -1.36 -8.01 -7.48
C ALA A 70 -2.05 -9.32 -7.89
N VAL A 71 -2.87 -9.90 -7.01
CA VAL A 71 -3.63 -11.13 -7.28
C VAL A 71 -4.65 -10.90 -8.38
N CYS A 72 -5.47 -9.85 -8.28
CA CYS A 72 -6.52 -9.60 -9.27
C CYS A 72 -5.92 -9.36 -10.66
N ASN A 73 -4.90 -8.52 -10.77
CA ASN A 73 -4.24 -8.25 -12.05
C ASN A 73 -3.60 -9.52 -12.63
N ALA A 74 -2.95 -10.34 -11.80
CA ALA A 74 -2.37 -11.61 -12.28
C ALA A 74 -3.44 -12.62 -12.73
N LEU A 75 -4.63 -12.61 -12.11
CA LEU A 75 -5.73 -13.50 -12.43
C LEU A 75 -6.56 -13.04 -13.64
N GLU A 76 -6.61 -11.74 -13.92
CA GLU A 76 -7.25 -11.17 -15.11
C GLU A 76 -6.71 -11.84 -16.39
N ASP A 77 -5.40 -11.99 -16.52
CA ASP A 77 -4.74 -12.59 -17.70
C ASP A 77 -4.53 -14.11 -17.60
N ALA A 78 -4.75 -14.71 -16.43
CA ALA A 78 -4.44 -16.13 -16.22
C ALA A 78 -5.60 -17.07 -16.58
N PRO A 79 -5.30 -18.30 -17.05
CA PRO A 79 -6.32 -19.34 -17.17
C PRO A 79 -6.76 -19.83 -15.78
N PRO A 80 -8.02 -20.31 -15.60
CA PRO A 80 -8.56 -20.73 -14.29
C PRO A 80 -7.71 -21.77 -13.55
N ARG A 81 -7.03 -22.67 -14.28
CA ARG A 81 -6.13 -23.68 -13.70
C ARG A 81 -4.94 -23.11 -12.91
N ARG A 82 -4.61 -21.83 -13.07
CA ARG A 82 -3.51 -21.16 -12.35
C ARG A 82 -3.94 -20.40 -11.10
N VAL A 83 -5.24 -20.38 -10.78
CA VAL A 83 -5.78 -19.61 -9.63
C VAL A 83 -5.02 -19.95 -8.36
N THR A 84 -4.96 -21.23 -7.99
CA THR A 84 -4.30 -21.69 -6.76
C THR A 84 -2.82 -21.32 -6.71
N SER A 85 -2.08 -21.46 -7.81
CA SER A 85 -0.67 -21.10 -7.83
C SER A 85 -0.45 -19.59 -7.69
N ILE A 86 -1.35 -18.78 -8.25
CA ILE A 86 -1.24 -17.31 -8.22
C ILE A 86 -1.54 -16.79 -6.83
N ILE A 87 -2.64 -17.22 -6.20
CA ILE A 87 -2.98 -16.75 -4.85
C ILE A 87 -1.89 -17.14 -3.85
N ASN A 88 -1.39 -18.38 -3.89
CA ASN A 88 -0.33 -18.84 -2.99
C ASN A 88 1.03 -18.16 -3.23
N GLY A 89 1.33 -17.78 -4.47
CA GLY A 89 2.59 -17.12 -4.83
C GLY A 89 2.59 -15.60 -4.62
N ALA A 90 1.42 -14.96 -4.55
CA ALA A 90 1.32 -13.51 -4.54
C ALA A 90 2.00 -12.84 -3.32
N PRO A 91 1.89 -13.34 -2.08
CA PRO A 91 2.59 -12.73 -0.95
C PRO A 91 4.11 -12.73 -1.12
N ALA A 92 4.66 -13.85 -1.60
CA ALA A 92 6.10 -13.98 -1.84
C ALA A 92 6.56 -13.07 -2.99
N LYS A 93 5.78 -13.00 -4.07
CA LYS A 93 6.05 -12.12 -5.20
C LYS A 93 6.04 -10.64 -4.78
N LEU A 94 5.09 -10.26 -3.93
CA LEU A 94 5.01 -8.89 -3.42
C LEU A 94 6.25 -8.53 -2.57
N LYS A 95 6.68 -9.45 -1.70
CA LYS A 95 7.92 -9.27 -0.95
C LYS A 95 9.13 -9.13 -1.87
N ALA A 96 9.23 -9.98 -2.90
CA ALA A 96 10.33 -9.92 -3.88
C ALA A 96 10.37 -8.57 -4.60
N THR A 97 9.22 -8.02 -5.00
CA THR A 97 9.15 -6.68 -5.60
C THR A 97 9.71 -5.60 -4.67
N TYR A 98 9.38 -5.65 -3.37
CA TYR A 98 9.96 -4.69 -2.42
C TYR A 98 11.47 -4.91 -2.20
N ASP A 99 11.93 -6.16 -2.18
CA ASP A 99 13.36 -6.49 -2.13
C ASP A 99 14.11 -5.94 -3.37
N ASP A 100 13.52 -6.01 -4.56
CA ASP A 100 14.09 -5.45 -5.78
C ASP A 100 14.14 -3.91 -5.74
N LEU A 101 13.08 -3.25 -5.25
CA LEU A 101 13.07 -1.80 -5.03
C LEU A 101 14.14 -1.39 -4.03
N TRP A 102 14.27 -2.11 -2.92
CA TRP A 102 15.30 -1.87 -1.91
C TRP A 102 16.72 -2.05 -2.47
N ASN A 103 16.96 -3.13 -3.22
CA ASN A 103 18.26 -3.39 -3.82
C ASN A 103 18.63 -2.34 -4.87
N THR A 104 17.64 -1.83 -5.62
CA THR A 104 17.85 -0.74 -6.59
C THR A 104 18.19 0.55 -5.88
N PHE A 105 17.46 0.87 -4.80
CA PHE A 105 17.76 1.99 -3.91
C PHE A 105 19.18 1.92 -3.32
N GLN A 106 19.63 0.74 -2.87
CA GLN A 106 20.99 0.57 -2.34
C GLN A 106 22.10 0.72 -3.38
N ARG A 107 21.76 0.75 -4.67
CA ARG A 107 22.70 0.92 -5.80
C ARG A 107 22.54 2.28 -6.48
N LEU A 108 21.95 3.27 -5.81
CA LEU A 108 21.99 4.65 -6.29
C LEU A 108 23.44 5.05 -6.61
N GLU A 109 23.62 5.72 -7.74
CA GLU A 109 24.96 6.08 -8.25
C GLU A 109 25.66 7.08 -7.32
N ASP A 110 24.89 8.00 -6.75
CA ASP A 110 25.37 8.97 -5.77
C ASP A 110 25.21 8.42 -4.34
N ALA A 111 26.34 8.30 -3.64
CA ALA A 111 26.39 7.78 -2.27
C ALA A 111 25.79 8.74 -1.24
N ASP A 112 25.90 10.05 -1.46
CA ASP A 112 25.36 11.07 -0.56
C ASP A 112 23.82 11.12 -0.67
N ASP A 113 23.29 10.96 -1.88
CA ASP A 113 21.84 10.81 -2.10
C ASP A 113 21.31 9.53 -1.43
N ALA A 114 22.03 8.42 -1.55
CA ALA A 114 21.64 7.16 -0.92
C ALA A 114 21.57 7.28 0.62
N VAL A 115 22.58 7.90 1.23
CA VAL A 115 22.62 8.17 2.69
C VAL A 115 21.47 9.09 3.09
N THR A 116 21.26 10.18 2.34
CA THR A 116 20.21 11.16 2.63
C THR A 116 18.82 10.54 2.52
N CYS A 117 18.55 9.79 1.47
CA CYS A 117 17.29 9.08 1.30
C CYS A 117 17.07 8.04 2.39
N LEU A 118 18.09 7.28 2.80
CA LEU A 118 17.96 6.33 3.92
C LEU A 118 17.57 7.05 5.22
N ARG A 119 18.14 8.24 5.45
CA ARG A 119 17.78 9.10 6.58
C ARG A 119 16.31 9.55 6.52
N LEU A 120 15.84 9.98 5.35
CA LEU A 120 14.42 10.32 5.13
C LEU A 120 13.49 9.14 5.37
N LEU A 121 13.81 7.96 4.83
CA LEU A 121 13.03 6.73 5.04
C LEU A 121 12.95 6.36 6.52
N SER A 122 14.08 6.46 7.24
CA SER A 122 14.16 6.19 8.68
C SER A 122 13.28 7.14 9.48
N LEU A 123 13.29 8.41 9.10
CA LEU A 123 12.47 9.45 9.70
C LEU A 123 11.00 9.20 9.47
N MET A 124 10.59 8.88 8.25
CA MET A 124 9.20 8.59 7.93
C MET A 124 8.68 7.34 8.65
N VAL A 125 9.51 6.30 8.77
CA VAL A 125 9.19 5.10 9.58
C VAL A 125 8.93 5.50 11.05
N ALA A 126 9.74 6.40 11.59
CA ALA A 126 9.62 6.90 12.96
C ALA A 126 8.42 7.84 13.15
N ALA A 127 8.12 8.69 12.16
CA ALA A 127 7.19 9.81 12.28
C ALA A 127 5.73 9.39 12.53
N ARG A 128 5.37 8.16 12.14
CA ARG A 128 4.04 7.55 12.24
C ARG A 128 2.87 8.28 11.57
N LYS A 129 3.04 9.52 11.12
CA LYS A 129 2.08 10.39 10.42
C LYS A 129 2.75 11.06 9.22
N PRO A 130 1.97 11.62 8.27
CA PRO A 130 2.50 12.49 7.24
C PRO A 130 3.26 13.68 7.84
N LEU A 131 4.30 14.14 7.15
CA LEU A 131 5.09 15.31 7.52
C LEU A 131 5.11 16.33 6.40
N ARG A 132 5.12 17.62 6.73
CA ARG A 132 5.35 18.65 5.71
C ARG A 132 6.76 18.55 5.18
N LEU A 133 6.95 18.91 3.92
CA LEU A 133 8.24 18.88 3.25
C LEU A 133 9.30 19.68 4.03
N ASN A 134 8.95 20.88 4.51
CA ASN A 134 9.88 21.71 5.30
C ASN A 134 10.21 21.10 6.66
N ASP A 135 9.22 20.49 7.34
CA ASP A 135 9.43 19.81 8.62
C ASP A 135 10.33 18.59 8.45
N LEU A 136 10.15 17.86 7.34
CA LEU A 136 10.99 16.74 6.96
C LEU A 136 12.45 17.17 6.80
N ALA A 137 12.71 18.29 6.12
CA ALA A 137 14.06 18.86 5.96
C ALA A 137 14.72 19.18 7.31
N ALA A 138 13.97 19.87 8.17
CA ALA A 138 14.44 20.33 9.47
C ALA A 138 14.76 19.14 10.40
N VAL A 139 13.86 18.15 10.47
CA VAL A 139 14.03 16.98 11.35
C VAL A 139 15.12 16.04 10.81
N ALA A 140 15.27 15.96 9.49
CA ALA A 140 16.36 15.22 8.84
C ALA A 140 17.72 15.94 8.94
N GLU A 141 17.80 17.14 9.55
CA GLU A 141 19.00 17.98 9.61
C GLU A 141 19.69 18.09 8.24
N LEU A 142 18.90 18.26 7.19
CA LEU A 142 19.47 18.60 5.89
C LEU A 142 20.09 20.00 6.00
N THR A 143 21.20 20.22 5.30
CA THR A 143 21.89 21.52 5.30
C THR A 143 20.92 22.64 4.88
N GLU A 144 21.21 23.89 5.30
CA GLU A 144 20.36 25.05 4.95
C GLU A 144 20.10 25.17 3.44
N VAL A 145 21.02 24.63 2.62
CA VAL A 145 20.86 24.54 1.17
C VAL A 145 19.58 23.79 0.77
N TYR A 146 19.21 22.69 1.44
CA TYR A 146 17.96 21.97 1.16
C TYR A 146 16.72 22.67 1.73
N VAL A 147 16.87 23.40 2.84
CA VAL A 147 15.78 24.18 3.45
C VAL A 147 15.34 25.33 2.53
N HIS A 148 16.28 25.92 1.80
CA HIS A 148 16.02 27.01 0.87
C HIS A 148 15.72 26.57 -0.56
N ASN A 149 15.90 25.29 -0.89
CA ASN A 149 15.64 24.73 -2.22
C ASN A 149 14.62 23.58 -2.13
N PRO A 150 13.31 23.88 -2.05
CA PRO A 150 12.27 22.87 -1.90
C PRO A 150 12.25 21.88 -3.06
N GLU A 151 12.64 22.28 -4.26
CA GLU A 151 12.73 21.42 -5.45
C GLU A 151 13.71 20.26 -5.25
N TRP A 152 14.85 20.50 -4.60
CA TRP A 152 15.86 19.47 -4.33
C TRP A 152 15.35 18.46 -3.30
N LEU A 153 14.58 18.93 -2.33
CA LEU A 153 13.95 18.05 -1.36
C LEU A 153 12.83 17.22 -1.98
N GLN A 154 12.07 17.77 -2.94
CA GLN A 154 11.12 17.00 -3.73
C GLN A 154 11.81 15.91 -4.54
N GLU A 155 12.95 16.22 -5.16
CA GLU A 155 13.77 15.27 -5.90
C GLU A 155 14.25 14.12 -5.00
N LEU A 156 14.77 14.41 -3.80
CA LEU A 156 15.14 13.38 -2.81
C LEU A 156 13.96 12.51 -2.37
N VAL A 157 12.78 13.10 -2.16
CA VAL A 157 11.55 12.33 -1.87
C VAL A 157 11.17 11.44 -3.05
N TRP A 158 11.41 11.88 -4.28
CA TRP A 158 11.20 11.09 -5.48
C TRP A 158 12.21 9.94 -5.61
N LEU A 159 13.48 10.19 -5.26
CA LEU A 159 14.56 9.19 -5.22
C LEU A 159 14.32 8.11 -4.16
N CYS A 160 13.57 8.43 -3.10
CA CYS A 160 13.03 7.43 -2.16
C CYS A 160 12.03 6.45 -2.83
N GLY A 161 11.82 6.54 -4.15
CA GLY A 161 11.89 5.36 -5.01
C GLY A 161 10.74 4.39 -4.82
N SER A 162 9.51 4.90 -4.76
CA SER A 162 8.25 4.14 -4.59
C SER A 162 7.87 3.81 -3.16
N PHE A 163 8.66 4.21 -2.16
CA PHE A 163 8.26 4.05 -0.76
C PHE A 163 7.48 5.27 -0.23
N LEU A 164 7.90 6.47 -0.62
CA LEU A 164 7.27 7.74 -0.22
C LEU A 164 6.51 8.38 -1.39
N ALA A 165 5.51 9.18 -1.04
CA ALA A 165 4.72 9.99 -1.95
C ALA A 165 4.63 11.41 -1.38
N LEU A 166 4.72 12.40 -2.27
CA LEU A 166 4.40 13.80 -1.98
C LEU A 166 2.96 14.08 -2.40
N ARG A 167 2.12 14.49 -1.45
CA ARG A 167 0.71 14.86 -1.65
C ARG A 167 0.50 16.30 -1.19
N GLY A 168 0.49 17.23 -2.15
CA GLY A 168 0.58 18.65 -1.84
C GLY A 168 1.97 18.95 -1.25
N ASP A 169 2.01 19.49 -0.04
CA ASP A 169 3.24 19.76 0.72
C ASP A 169 3.55 18.65 1.75
N HIS A 170 2.79 17.55 1.79
CA HIS A 170 2.98 16.49 2.78
C HIS A 170 3.60 15.23 2.17
N VAL A 171 4.62 14.71 2.83
CA VAL A 171 5.27 13.43 2.54
C VAL A 171 4.64 12.35 3.41
N ASP A 172 4.23 11.25 2.80
CA ASP A 172 3.75 10.04 3.47
C ASP A 172 4.19 8.80 2.69
N PHE A 173 3.94 7.61 3.21
CA PHE A 173 4.14 6.38 2.47
C PHE A 173 3.16 6.27 1.30
N VAL A 174 3.63 5.73 0.17
CA VAL A 174 2.75 5.38 -0.96
C VAL A 174 1.63 4.44 -0.49
N HIS A 175 1.96 3.51 0.39
CA HIS A 175 1.03 2.52 0.95
C HIS A 175 1.47 2.01 2.35
N PRO A 176 0.55 1.63 3.26
CA PRO A 176 0.88 1.03 4.56
C PRO A 176 1.86 -0.16 4.52
N SER A 177 1.79 -1.00 3.48
CA SER A 177 2.75 -2.11 3.28
C SER A 177 4.18 -1.65 3.06
N ALA A 178 4.39 -0.49 2.42
CA ALA A 178 5.72 0.08 2.20
C ALA A 178 6.37 0.44 3.54
N ARG A 179 5.61 1.07 4.44
CA ARG A 179 6.05 1.35 5.81
C ARG A 179 6.43 0.08 6.55
N LYS A 180 5.57 -0.94 6.51
CA LYS A 180 5.81 -2.21 7.19
C LYS A 180 7.07 -2.91 6.68
N TYR A 181 7.26 -2.91 5.36
CA TYR A 181 8.46 -3.43 4.73
C TYR A 181 9.71 -2.70 5.24
N LEU A 182 9.69 -1.36 5.23
CA LEU A 182 10.83 -0.57 5.70
C LEU A 182 11.08 -0.70 7.20
N CYS A 183 10.05 -0.88 8.04
CA CYS A 183 10.23 -1.18 9.46
C CYS A 183 11.09 -2.43 9.72
N GLN A 184 11.17 -3.35 8.76
CA GLN A 184 12.00 -4.57 8.86
C GLN A 184 13.39 -4.40 8.25
N LYS A 185 13.60 -3.37 7.41
CA LYS A 185 14.82 -3.18 6.61
C LYS A 185 15.68 -2.04 7.13
N VAL A 186 15.04 -0.95 7.53
CA VAL A 186 15.74 0.22 8.06
C VAL A 186 16.27 -0.13 9.46
N PRO A 187 17.59 -0.03 9.69
CA PRO A 187 18.18 -0.28 10.99
C PRO A 187 17.52 0.59 12.05
N SER A 188 17.12 -0.02 13.17
CA SER A 188 16.68 0.71 14.36
C SER A 188 17.90 1.25 15.11
N ASP A 189 18.69 2.10 14.46
CA ASP A 189 19.86 2.70 15.09
C ASP A 189 19.43 3.90 15.95
N ASN A 190 20.32 4.39 16.81
CA ASN A 190 20.09 5.53 17.71
C ASN A 190 19.49 6.76 16.99
N LEU A 191 19.75 6.90 15.69
CA LEU A 191 19.16 7.89 14.79
C LEU A 191 17.62 7.85 14.80
N THR A 192 17.01 6.67 14.81
CA THR A 192 15.55 6.50 14.82
C THR A 192 14.91 7.00 16.12
N GLN A 193 15.59 6.85 17.26
CA GLN A 193 15.14 7.36 18.56
C GLN A 193 15.28 8.88 18.64
N THR A 194 16.43 9.42 18.23
CA THR A 194 16.67 10.86 18.13
C THR A 194 15.67 11.52 17.19
N ILE A 195 15.36 10.89 16.06
CA ILE A 195 14.36 11.38 15.12
C ILE A 195 12.95 11.28 15.71
N ALA A 196 12.56 10.17 16.34
CA ALA A 196 11.24 10.03 16.96
C ALA A 196 10.98 11.10 18.04
N GLN A 197 12.00 11.42 18.84
CA GLN A 197 11.94 12.51 19.82
C GLN A 197 11.70 13.87 19.14
N ARG A 198 12.36 14.13 18.02
CA ARG A 198 12.23 15.40 17.27
C ARG A 198 10.92 15.51 16.51
N VAL A 199 10.43 14.43 15.90
CA VAL A 199 9.10 14.42 15.26
C VAL A 199 8.01 14.74 16.28
N SER A 200 8.18 14.32 17.53
CA SER A 200 7.25 14.65 18.62
C SER A 200 7.22 16.14 18.98
N GLN A 201 8.24 16.91 18.58
CA GLN A 201 8.35 18.36 18.81
C GLN A 201 7.88 19.21 17.62
N VAL A 202 7.56 18.60 16.46
CA VAL A 202 7.05 19.33 15.29
C VAL A 202 5.64 19.88 15.57
N PRO A 203 5.39 21.19 15.34
CA PRO A 203 4.07 21.79 15.53
C PRO A 203 2.98 21.03 14.75
N GLN A 204 1.92 20.64 15.45
CA GLN A 204 0.78 19.96 14.82
C GLN A 204 -0.08 20.99 14.09
N HIS A 205 0.03 21.08 12.78
CA HIS A 205 -0.95 21.81 11.98
C HIS A 205 -2.19 20.94 11.71
N GLY A 206 -3.37 21.57 11.71
CA GLY A 206 -4.69 20.92 11.73
C GLY A 206 -4.97 19.93 10.59
N PRO A 207 -6.09 19.19 10.67
CA PRO A 207 -6.34 18.01 9.85
C PRO A 207 -6.31 18.31 8.34
N VAL A 208 -5.60 17.43 7.62
CA VAL A 208 -5.46 17.44 6.16
C VAL A 208 -6.81 17.12 5.52
N SER A 209 -7.37 18.08 4.77
CA SER A 209 -8.55 17.87 3.95
C SER A 209 -8.10 17.25 2.61
N TYR A 210 -8.31 15.95 2.46
CA TYR A 210 -8.17 15.30 1.15
C TYR A 210 -9.37 15.69 0.28
N GLN A 211 -9.17 16.57 -0.71
CA GLN A 211 -10.16 16.73 -1.77
C GLN A 211 -10.12 15.48 -2.67
N ARG A 212 -11.30 14.89 -2.89
CA ARG A 212 -11.54 13.72 -3.74
C ARG A 212 -11.40 14.04 -5.21
#